data_AF-A0A6G6W8W4-F1
#
_entry.id   AF-A0A6G6W8W4-F1
#
_cell.length_a   1.000
_cell.length_b   1.000
_cell.length_c   1.000
_cell.angle_alpha   90.00
_cell.angle_beta   90.00
_cell.angle_gamma   90.00
#
_symmetry.space_group_name_H-M   'P 1'
#
loop_
_entity.id
_entity.type
_entity.pdbx_description
1 polymer ?
#
loop_
_entity_poly.entity_id
_entity_poly.type
_entity_poly.pdbx_seq_one_letter_code
_entity_poly.pdbx_strand_id
1 'polypeptide(L)'
;MTQEAAETLTVRDNRTGKEYDVPITDGTIKAADIGQIKAEEDSPGLAVYDPGFVNTASCRSSVTYIDGDKGILEYRGYPIEQLAEKSNFLEVAYLLVHGSLPSKAEYDAWVHEITYHTFVHENVKEFMQGFRYDAHPMGMLMASVGALSTFYPDARNISDADNRHMQIVRMIAKMPTLGAWSFRHAQGKPFVYPDNELSYTANFLSMLFKMSEQKFDADERLVKALDVLFILHADHEQNASTNAVRSVGSTQVDPYSAVAAGVGALFGPLHGGANEAVLRMLKRIGSKENIPDFISGVKDGNERLMGFGHRVYKNYDPRAKIIKKSAEEVFEVTGTNPLLDIALELEKIALEDEYFVKRKLYPNVDFYSGLIYEAFQFPPEMFTVLFAIGRTPGWLAQWLELVQDKEQKIARPKQIYTGDRTLDFVPAAERWAQG
;
A
#
# COMPACT_ATOMS: atom_id res chain seq x y z
N MET A 1 -5.21 -19.47 -45.68
CA MET A 1 -4.73 -19.86 -44.34
C MET A 1 -3.55 -18.97 -44.04
N THR A 2 -3.78 -17.87 -43.34
CA THR A 2 -2.69 -17.06 -42.79
C THR A 2 -1.96 -17.92 -41.77
N GLN A 3 -0.69 -18.20 -41.99
CA GLN A 3 0.20 -18.78 -41.00
C GLN A 3 0.12 -17.88 -39.76
N GLU A 4 -0.45 -18.37 -38.66
CA GLU A 4 -0.30 -17.70 -37.37
C GLU A 4 1.20 -17.57 -37.13
N ALA A 5 1.66 -16.33 -36.90
CA ALA A 5 3.05 -16.10 -36.56
C ALA A 5 3.38 -16.89 -35.29
N ALA A 6 4.55 -17.51 -35.24
CA ALA A 6 4.98 -18.20 -34.03
C ALA A 6 5.12 -17.17 -32.88
N GLU A 7 4.49 -17.45 -31.73
CA GLU A 7 4.56 -16.65 -30.50
C GLU A 7 5.91 -16.87 -29.78
N THR A 8 7.00 -16.53 -30.47
CA THR A 8 8.38 -16.72 -30.02
C THR A 8 9.25 -15.54 -30.40
N LEU A 9 10.26 -15.25 -29.58
CA LEU A 9 11.34 -14.33 -29.89
C LEU A 9 12.59 -15.12 -30.29
N THR A 10 13.08 -14.94 -31.52
CA THR A 10 14.40 -15.47 -31.91
C THR A 10 15.50 -14.55 -31.40
N VAL A 11 16.35 -15.07 -30.51
CA VAL A 11 17.48 -14.37 -29.91
C VAL A 11 18.78 -14.94 -30.46
N ARG A 12 19.60 -14.10 -31.10
CA ARG A 12 20.93 -14.47 -31.57
C ARG A 12 22.01 -13.98 -30.61
N ASP A 13 22.79 -14.90 -30.04
CA ASP A 13 23.99 -14.52 -29.27
C ASP A 13 25.16 -14.29 -30.23
N ASN A 14 25.47 -13.03 -30.52
CA ASN A 14 26.55 -12.66 -31.44
C ASN A 14 27.94 -13.14 -31.01
N ARG A 15 28.16 -13.48 -29.73
CA ARG A 15 29.45 -14.02 -29.25
C ARG A 15 29.69 -15.43 -29.79
N THR A 16 28.62 -16.21 -29.98
CA THR A 16 28.68 -17.63 -30.36
C THR A 16 28.06 -17.91 -31.73
N GLY A 17 27.27 -16.97 -32.27
CA GLY A 17 26.50 -17.11 -33.49
C GLY A 17 25.25 -17.98 -33.35
N LYS A 18 25.00 -18.57 -32.17
CA LYS A 18 23.85 -19.45 -31.90
C LYS A 18 22.55 -18.65 -31.80
N GLU A 19 21.48 -19.23 -32.31
CA GLU A 19 20.13 -18.70 -32.23
C GLU A 19 19.30 -19.55 -31.27
N TYR A 20 18.41 -18.88 -30.53
CA TYR A 20 17.53 -19.47 -29.53
C TYR A 20 16.12 -18.93 -29.75
N ASP A 21 15.13 -19.81 -29.85
CA ASP A 21 13.73 -19.41 -29.86
C ASP A 21 13.21 -19.39 -28.43
N VAL A 22 12.86 -18.20 -27.94
CA VAL A 22 12.34 -17.97 -26.59
C VAL A 22 10.81 -17.84 -26.67
N PRO A 23 10.04 -18.72 -26.03
CA PRO A 23 8.58 -18.64 -26.05
C PRO A 23 8.06 -17.34 -25.43
N ILE A 24 7.09 -16.72 -26.10
CA ILE A 24 6.29 -15.64 -25.54
C ILE A 24 5.02 -16.28 -24.97
N THR A 25 4.71 -15.98 -23.72
CA THR A 25 3.47 -16.46 -23.06
C THR A 25 2.92 -15.34 -22.20
N ASP A 26 1.64 -15.02 -22.38
CA ASP A 26 0.96 -13.91 -21.70
C ASP A 26 1.67 -12.56 -21.86
N GLY A 27 2.29 -12.33 -23.03
CA GLY A 27 3.09 -11.13 -23.30
C GLY A 27 4.41 -11.06 -22.53
N THR A 28 4.86 -12.15 -21.92
CA THR A 28 6.10 -12.24 -21.14
C THR A 28 7.04 -13.32 -21.67
N ILE A 29 8.31 -13.25 -21.29
CA ILE A 29 9.31 -14.31 -21.47
C ILE A 29 9.82 -14.75 -20.11
N LYS A 30 10.16 -16.04 -19.95
CA LYS A 30 10.69 -16.54 -18.67
C LYS A 30 12.17 -16.19 -18.55
N ALA A 31 12.55 -15.61 -17.40
CA ALA A 31 13.97 -15.34 -17.11
C ALA A 31 14.84 -16.61 -17.10
N ALA A 32 14.26 -17.78 -16.83
CA ALA A 32 14.96 -19.06 -16.88
C ALA A 32 15.39 -19.47 -18.31
N ASP A 33 14.64 -19.05 -19.33
CA ASP A 33 14.93 -19.34 -20.73
C ASP A 33 16.11 -18.47 -21.21
N ILE A 34 16.14 -17.21 -20.79
CA ILE A 34 17.32 -16.33 -20.96
C ILE A 34 18.55 -16.91 -20.25
N GLY A 35 18.35 -17.55 -19.09
CA GLY A 35 19.39 -18.25 -18.34
C GLY A 35 20.01 -19.46 -19.05
N GLN A 36 19.44 -19.94 -20.17
CA GLN A 36 20.05 -21.00 -20.98
C GLN A 36 21.08 -20.47 -21.98
N ILE A 37 21.09 -19.16 -22.25
CA ILE A 37 22.01 -18.54 -23.20
C ILE A 37 23.36 -18.35 -22.54
N LYS A 38 24.39 -19.04 -23.05
CA LYS A 38 25.75 -19.06 -22.50
C LYS A 38 26.79 -18.60 -23.53
N ALA A 39 27.80 -17.86 -23.06
CA ALA A 39 28.94 -17.47 -23.89
C ALA A 39 29.89 -18.66 -24.15
N GLU A 40 30.11 -19.46 -23.11
CA GLU A 40 30.94 -20.66 -23.10
C GLU A 40 30.19 -21.77 -22.36
N GLU A 41 30.47 -23.04 -22.68
CA GLU A 41 29.73 -24.19 -22.15
C GLU A 41 29.70 -24.24 -20.61
N ASP A 42 30.85 -23.92 -19.99
CA ASP A 42 31.07 -23.90 -18.55
C ASP A 42 30.75 -22.56 -17.88
N SER A 43 30.35 -21.55 -18.65
CA SER A 43 29.96 -20.24 -18.10
C SER A 43 28.53 -20.26 -17.54
N PRO A 44 28.23 -19.47 -16.49
CA PRO A 44 26.85 -19.20 -16.11
C PRO A 44 26.09 -18.57 -17.27
N GLY A 45 24.84 -18.97 -17.47
CA GLY A 45 23.98 -18.32 -18.45
C GLY A 45 23.60 -16.89 -18.07
N LEU A 46 23.03 -16.16 -19.02
CA LEU A 46 22.65 -14.76 -18.84
C LEU A 46 21.67 -14.58 -17.67
N ALA A 47 21.75 -13.43 -17.01
CA ALA A 47 20.78 -12.99 -16.03
C ALA A 47 20.11 -11.71 -16.52
N VAL A 48 18.82 -11.56 -16.25
CA VAL A 48 18.11 -10.29 -16.46
C VAL A 48 18.56 -9.30 -15.39
N TYR A 49 18.92 -8.10 -15.81
CA TYR A 49 19.25 -6.99 -14.92
C TYR A 49 18.18 -5.91 -15.06
N ASP A 50 17.29 -5.83 -14.08
CA ASP A 50 16.17 -4.88 -14.04
C ASP A 50 16.04 -4.26 -12.64
N PRO A 51 16.89 -3.28 -12.29
CA PRO A 51 16.83 -2.61 -11.00
C PRO A 51 15.45 -2.03 -10.72
N GLY A 52 14.82 -2.47 -9.63
CA GLY A 52 13.49 -2.01 -9.21
C GLY A 52 12.32 -2.70 -9.91
N PHE A 53 12.57 -3.76 -10.69
CA PHE A 53 11.53 -4.55 -11.37
C PHE A 53 10.64 -3.70 -12.30
N VAL A 54 11.23 -2.75 -13.02
CA VAL A 54 10.49 -1.78 -13.84
C VAL A 54 9.77 -2.45 -14.99
N ASN A 55 10.32 -3.54 -15.53
CA ASN A 55 9.75 -4.32 -16.63
C ASN A 55 9.78 -5.83 -16.32
N THR A 56 9.56 -6.19 -15.07
CA THR A 56 9.55 -7.59 -14.61
C THR A 56 8.21 -7.92 -13.94
N ALA A 57 7.40 -8.75 -14.58
CA ALA A 57 6.23 -9.36 -13.95
C ALA A 57 6.69 -10.46 -12.99
N SER A 58 6.47 -10.25 -11.68
CA SER A 58 7.01 -11.13 -10.63
C SER A 58 6.06 -12.25 -10.18
N CYS A 59 4.77 -12.15 -10.51
CA CYS A 59 3.77 -13.15 -10.17
C CYS A 59 2.58 -13.11 -11.13
N ARG A 60 1.79 -14.18 -11.16
CA ARG A 60 0.42 -14.17 -11.68
C ARG A 60 -0.50 -13.70 -10.57
N SER A 61 -1.48 -12.87 -10.91
CA SER A 61 -2.45 -12.39 -9.93
C SER A 61 -3.83 -12.19 -10.53
N SER A 62 -4.83 -12.44 -9.71
CA SER A 62 -6.26 -12.30 -9.99
C SER A 62 -6.94 -11.30 -9.03
N VAL A 63 -6.15 -10.60 -8.20
CA VAL A 63 -6.66 -9.73 -7.13
C VAL A 63 -7.12 -8.38 -7.68
N THR A 64 -6.22 -7.68 -8.36
CA THR A 64 -6.43 -6.32 -8.84
C THR A 64 -5.83 -6.16 -10.22
N TYR A 65 -6.55 -5.46 -11.09
CA TYR A 65 -6.09 -5.09 -12.41
C TYR A 65 -5.99 -3.57 -12.53
N ILE A 66 -4.93 -3.10 -13.20
CA ILE A 66 -4.71 -1.69 -13.50
C ILE A 66 -4.34 -1.51 -14.97
N ASP A 67 -5.06 -0.64 -15.67
CA ASP A 67 -4.62 -0.05 -16.93
C ASP A 67 -4.32 1.43 -16.68
N GLY A 68 -3.03 1.74 -16.52
CA GLY A 68 -2.56 3.09 -16.22
C GLY A 68 -2.83 4.10 -17.34
N ASP A 69 -2.83 3.65 -18.59
CA ASP A 69 -3.08 4.53 -19.72
C ASP A 69 -4.57 4.87 -19.83
N LYS A 70 -5.46 3.93 -19.52
CA LYS A 70 -6.91 4.15 -19.56
C LYS A 70 -7.51 4.65 -18.24
N GLY A 71 -6.75 4.64 -17.15
CA GLY A 71 -7.26 5.03 -15.84
C GLY A 71 -8.20 3.97 -15.24
N ILE A 72 -7.94 2.69 -15.50
CA ILE A 72 -8.78 1.59 -14.99
C ILE A 72 -8.17 1.06 -13.68
N LEU A 73 -9.02 0.87 -12.67
CA LEU A 73 -8.71 0.15 -11.45
C LEU A 73 -9.86 -0.80 -11.14
N GLU A 74 -9.56 -2.09 -11.10
CA GLU A 74 -10.57 -3.12 -10.83
C GLU A 74 -10.11 -4.03 -9.70
N TYR A 75 -10.97 -4.24 -8.71
CA TYR A 75 -10.78 -5.28 -7.71
C TYR A 75 -11.62 -6.48 -8.12
N ARG A 76 -10.97 -7.63 -8.37
CA ARG A 76 -11.63 -8.86 -8.85
C ARG A 76 -12.53 -8.63 -10.08
N GLY A 77 -12.13 -7.71 -10.97
CA GLY A 77 -12.88 -7.33 -12.18
C GLY A 77 -14.01 -6.31 -11.97
N TYR A 78 -14.25 -5.84 -10.74
CA TYR A 78 -15.22 -4.77 -10.46
C TYR A 78 -14.53 -3.40 -10.46
N PRO A 79 -15.02 -2.42 -11.26
CA PRO A 79 -14.47 -1.08 -11.28
C PRO A 79 -14.55 -0.40 -9.91
N ILE A 80 -13.48 0.30 -9.53
CA ILE A 80 -13.35 0.95 -8.23
C ILE A 80 -14.48 1.95 -7.94
N GLU A 81 -14.99 2.64 -8.96
CA GLU A 81 -16.10 3.58 -8.86
C GLU A 81 -17.36 2.90 -8.36
N GLN A 82 -17.65 1.69 -8.85
CA GLN A 82 -18.84 0.95 -8.46
C GLN A 82 -18.72 0.47 -7.01
N LEU A 83 -17.54 -0.02 -6.63
CA LEU A 83 -17.30 -0.48 -5.26
C LEU A 83 -17.38 0.67 -4.26
N ALA A 84 -16.75 1.80 -4.55
CA ALA A 84 -16.77 2.94 -3.63
C ALA A 84 -18.18 3.54 -3.47
N GLU A 85 -18.99 3.56 -4.54
CA GLU A 85 -20.35 4.12 -4.50
C GLU A 85 -21.38 3.15 -3.88
N LYS A 86 -21.28 1.85 -4.19
CA LYS A 86 -22.36 0.89 -3.92
C LYS A 86 -22.05 -0.15 -2.85
N SER A 87 -20.80 -0.23 -2.40
CA SER A 87 -20.35 -1.20 -1.41
C SER A 87 -19.91 -0.51 -0.11
N ASN A 88 -19.35 -1.30 0.80
CA ASN A 88 -18.69 -0.86 2.02
C ASN A 88 -17.35 -1.57 2.18
N PHE A 89 -16.49 -1.07 3.07
CA PHE A 89 -15.12 -1.58 3.21
C PHE A 89 -15.06 -3.08 3.56
N LEU A 90 -15.96 -3.59 4.41
CA LEU A 90 -15.92 -5.00 4.80
C LEU A 90 -16.35 -5.94 3.68
N GLU A 91 -17.31 -5.53 2.84
CA GLU A 91 -17.70 -6.29 1.64
C GLU A 91 -16.56 -6.30 0.60
N VAL A 92 -15.87 -5.16 0.41
CA VAL A 92 -14.69 -5.08 -0.46
C VAL A 92 -13.53 -5.92 0.09
N ALA A 93 -13.32 -5.91 1.41
CA ALA A 93 -12.32 -6.76 2.06
C ALA A 93 -12.61 -8.25 1.84
N TYR A 94 -13.88 -8.66 1.96
CA TYR A 94 -14.32 -10.01 1.63
C TYR A 94 -14.03 -10.34 0.15
N LEU A 95 -14.44 -9.46 -0.77
CA LEU A 95 -14.21 -9.62 -2.21
C LEU A 95 -12.72 -9.85 -2.52
N LEU A 96 -11.84 -9.03 -1.94
CA LEU A 96 -10.40 -9.15 -2.15
C LEU A 96 -9.86 -10.49 -1.64
N VAL A 97 -10.26 -10.93 -0.44
CA VAL A 97 -9.76 -12.17 0.17
C VAL A 97 -10.32 -13.42 -0.53
N HIS A 98 -11.63 -13.45 -0.80
CA HIS A 98 -12.33 -14.65 -1.26
C HIS A 98 -12.46 -14.73 -2.79
N GLY A 99 -12.28 -13.62 -3.51
CA GLY A 99 -12.34 -13.57 -4.97
C GLY A 99 -13.73 -13.39 -5.57
N SER A 100 -14.78 -13.40 -4.75
CA SER A 100 -16.17 -13.15 -5.17
C SER A 100 -16.91 -12.32 -4.13
N LEU A 101 -17.97 -11.62 -4.55
CA LEU A 101 -18.87 -10.92 -3.62
C LEU A 101 -19.59 -11.92 -2.71
N PRO A 102 -19.83 -11.58 -1.43
CA PRO A 102 -20.52 -12.46 -0.51
C PRO A 102 -22.03 -12.48 -0.77
N SER A 103 -22.67 -13.63 -0.52
CA SER A 103 -24.09 -13.67 -0.22
C SER A 103 -24.39 -13.00 1.13
N LYS A 104 -25.66 -12.68 1.42
CA LYS A 104 -26.03 -12.05 2.69
C LYS A 104 -25.58 -12.87 3.91
N ALA A 105 -25.71 -14.19 3.87
CA ALA A 105 -25.29 -15.06 4.96
C ALA A 105 -23.77 -15.06 5.16
N GLU A 106 -22.99 -15.09 4.07
CA GLU A 106 -21.53 -15.00 4.12
C GLU A 106 -21.08 -13.63 4.64
N TYR A 107 -21.72 -12.55 4.20
CA TYR A 107 -21.42 -11.20 4.66
C TYR A 107 -21.71 -11.05 6.16
N ASP A 108 -22.87 -11.53 6.64
CA ASP A 108 -23.24 -11.42 8.04
C ASP A 108 -22.29 -12.25 8.93
N ALA A 109 -21.87 -13.42 8.47
CA ALA A 109 -20.85 -14.23 9.14
C ALA A 109 -19.48 -13.52 9.16
N TRP A 110 -19.05 -12.96 8.04
CA TRP A 110 -17.80 -12.21 7.92
C TRP A 110 -17.75 -11.00 8.85
N VAL A 111 -18.81 -10.19 8.87
CA VAL A 111 -18.93 -9.05 9.79
C VAL A 111 -18.90 -9.52 11.24
N HIS A 112 -19.62 -10.60 11.57
CA HIS A 112 -19.60 -11.17 12.92
C HIS A 112 -18.19 -11.62 13.33
N GLU A 113 -17.51 -12.39 12.49
CA GLU A 113 -16.15 -12.86 12.75
C GLU A 113 -15.19 -11.70 13.00
N ILE A 114 -15.23 -10.65 12.17
CA ILE A 114 -14.37 -9.47 12.35
C ILE A 114 -14.71 -8.76 13.66
N THR A 115 -15.99 -8.42 13.89
CA THR A 115 -16.42 -7.66 15.08
C THR A 115 -15.97 -8.33 16.37
N TYR A 116 -16.10 -9.66 16.47
CA TYR A 116 -15.75 -10.42 17.67
C TYR A 116 -14.25 -10.72 17.81
N HIS A 117 -13.41 -10.28 16.87
CA HIS A 117 -11.95 -10.38 16.94
C HIS A 117 -11.25 -9.01 17.01
N THR A 118 -11.98 -7.91 17.18
CA THR A 118 -11.42 -6.54 17.24
C THR A 118 -10.55 -6.27 18.46
N PHE A 119 -10.82 -6.93 19.60
CA PHE A 119 -10.03 -6.81 20.82
C PHE A 119 -8.63 -7.39 20.64
N VAL A 120 -7.61 -6.71 21.13
CA VAL A 120 -6.25 -7.25 21.25
C VAL A 120 -6.01 -7.78 22.66
N HIS A 121 -5.05 -8.69 22.82
CA HIS A 121 -4.66 -9.20 24.13
C HIS A 121 -4.13 -8.06 25.03
N GLU A 122 -4.41 -8.06 26.34
CA GLU A 122 -3.99 -6.95 27.23
C GLU A 122 -2.47 -6.74 27.25
N ASN A 123 -1.66 -7.80 27.16
CA ASN A 123 -0.20 -7.65 27.00
C ASN A 123 0.21 -6.90 25.72
N VAL A 124 -0.62 -6.85 24.67
CA VAL A 124 -0.38 -5.98 23.49
C VAL A 124 -0.56 -4.52 23.88
N LYS A 125 -1.56 -4.20 24.71
CA LYS A 125 -1.73 -2.85 25.27
C LYS A 125 -0.51 -2.46 26.11
N GLU A 126 -0.03 -3.33 26.99
CA GLU A 126 1.19 -3.08 27.78
C GLU A 126 2.41 -2.87 26.89
N PHE A 127 2.57 -3.71 25.85
CA PHE A 127 3.62 -3.55 24.84
C PHE A 127 3.55 -2.17 24.16
N MET A 128 2.35 -1.75 23.72
CA MET A 128 2.16 -0.45 23.07
C MET A 128 2.40 0.72 24.03
N GLN A 129 2.06 0.59 25.31
CA GLN A 129 2.33 1.61 26.33
C GLN A 129 3.84 1.78 26.61
N GLY A 130 4.65 0.78 26.26
CA GLY A 130 6.12 0.83 26.40
C GLY A 130 6.82 1.71 25.36
N PHE A 131 6.15 2.13 24.29
CA PHE A 131 6.73 3.08 23.33
C PHE A 131 6.95 4.45 23.97
N ARG A 132 7.97 5.19 23.51
CA ARG A 132 8.18 6.59 23.91
C ARG A 132 6.93 7.42 23.56
N TYR A 133 6.64 8.44 24.36
CA TYR A 133 5.41 9.24 24.24
C TYR A 133 5.24 9.94 22.87
N ASP A 134 6.33 10.20 22.15
CA ASP A 134 6.38 10.83 20.83
C ASP A 134 6.78 9.84 19.72
N ALA A 135 6.64 8.53 19.96
CA ALA A 135 6.90 7.52 18.95
C ALA A 135 5.98 7.74 17.74
N HIS A 136 6.54 7.64 16.54
CA HIS A 136 5.77 7.83 15.31
C HIS A 136 4.69 6.71 15.19
N PRO A 137 3.41 7.04 14.91
CA PRO A 137 2.31 6.07 14.82
C PRO A 137 2.58 4.89 13.89
N MET A 138 3.16 5.13 12.70
CA MET A 138 3.58 4.04 11.79
C MET A 138 4.63 3.10 12.39
N GLY A 139 5.59 3.61 13.17
CA GLY A 139 6.59 2.79 13.84
C GLY A 139 5.96 1.90 14.92
N MET A 140 5.03 2.48 15.69
CA MET A 140 4.23 1.73 16.66
C MET A 140 3.37 0.66 15.98
N LEU A 141 2.70 1.01 14.87
CA LEU A 141 1.86 0.08 14.11
C LEU A 141 2.69 -1.09 13.56
N MET A 142 3.81 -0.81 12.89
CA MET A 142 4.72 -1.83 12.34
C MET A 142 5.18 -2.82 13.41
N ALA A 143 5.64 -2.30 14.56
CA ALA A 143 6.11 -3.11 15.66
C ALA A 143 4.98 -3.93 16.32
N SER A 144 3.80 -3.33 16.49
CA SER A 144 2.64 -4.00 17.10
C SER A 144 2.08 -5.10 16.21
N VAL A 145 2.00 -4.87 14.89
CA VAL A 145 1.60 -5.88 13.91
C VAL A 145 2.60 -7.05 13.93
N GLY A 146 3.90 -6.78 13.93
CA GLY A 146 4.92 -7.83 14.04
C GLY A 146 4.82 -8.62 15.35
N ALA A 147 4.53 -7.93 16.46
CA ALA A 147 4.36 -8.56 17.76
C ALA A 147 3.18 -9.56 17.79
N LEU A 148 2.11 -9.33 17.01
CA LEU A 148 0.95 -10.26 16.95
C LEU A 148 1.35 -11.68 16.53
N SER A 149 2.43 -11.86 15.76
CA SER A 149 2.97 -13.21 15.43
C SER A 149 3.30 -14.04 16.68
N THR A 150 3.67 -13.39 17.78
CA THR A 150 4.01 -14.04 19.06
C THR A 150 2.79 -14.35 19.91
N PHE A 151 1.69 -13.60 19.71
CA PHE A 151 0.41 -13.82 20.38
C PHE A 151 -0.45 -14.86 19.67
N TYR A 152 -0.18 -15.11 18.38
CA TYR A 152 -0.85 -16.10 17.55
C TYR A 152 0.19 -17.08 16.94
N PRO A 153 0.87 -17.90 17.75
CA PRO A 153 1.94 -18.78 17.27
C PRO A 153 1.46 -19.90 16.33
N ASP A 154 0.16 -20.19 16.33
CA ASP A 154 -0.52 -21.07 15.37
C ASP A 154 -0.49 -20.51 13.94
N ALA A 155 -0.35 -19.18 13.78
CA ALA A 155 -0.32 -18.50 12.49
C ALA A 155 0.81 -18.96 11.55
N ARG A 156 1.88 -19.57 12.10
CA ARG A 156 2.95 -20.18 11.30
C ARG A 156 2.50 -21.41 10.51
N ASN A 157 1.40 -22.05 10.90
CA ASN A 157 0.82 -23.16 10.15
C ASN A 157 0.04 -22.65 8.94
N ILE A 158 0.76 -22.11 7.96
CA ILE A 158 0.17 -21.51 6.78
C ILE A 158 -0.40 -22.55 5.81
N SER A 159 -0.22 -23.85 6.05
CA SER A 159 -0.76 -24.92 5.20
C SER A 159 -2.25 -25.20 5.46
N ASP A 160 -2.71 -24.91 6.68
CA ASP A 160 -4.08 -25.08 7.12
C ASP A 160 -4.96 -23.89 6.67
N ALA A 161 -6.02 -24.18 5.90
CA ALA A 161 -6.90 -23.18 5.33
C ALA A 161 -7.73 -22.44 6.39
N ASP A 162 -8.22 -23.15 7.40
CA ASP A 162 -9.04 -22.57 8.46
C ASP A 162 -8.18 -21.67 9.35
N ASN A 163 -6.94 -22.11 9.60
CA ASN A 163 -5.96 -21.26 10.28
C ASN A 163 -5.67 -19.99 9.49
N ARG A 164 -5.38 -20.08 8.18
CA ARG A 164 -5.17 -18.88 7.33
C ARG A 164 -6.36 -17.93 7.39
N HIS A 165 -7.58 -18.44 7.24
CA HIS A 165 -8.82 -17.66 7.34
C HIS A 165 -8.90 -16.91 8.67
N MET A 166 -8.72 -17.61 9.79
CA MET A 166 -8.78 -17.00 11.11
C MET A 166 -7.70 -15.92 11.31
N GLN A 167 -6.48 -16.10 10.82
CA GLN A 167 -5.45 -15.07 10.92
C GLN A 167 -5.74 -13.85 10.04
N ILE A 168 -6.36 -14.04 8.87
CA ILE A 168 -6.83 -12.93 8.01
C ILE A 168 -7.91 -12.12 8.73
N VAL A 169 -8.93 -12.80 9.29
CA VAL A 169 -9.98 -12.18 10.11
C VAL A 169 -9.36 -11.36 11.25
N ARG A 170 -8.46 -11.97 12.04
CA ARG A 170 -7.78 -11.31 13.17
C ARG A 170 -7.00 -10.08 12.73
N MET A 171 -6.29 -10.15 11.61
CA MET A 171 -5.51 -9.02 11.12
C MET A 171 -6.41 -7.84 10.72
N ILE A 172 -7.45 -8.09 9.92
CA ILE A 172 -8.42 -7.06 9.52
C ILE A 172 -9.11 -6.46 10.76
N ALA A 173 -9.54 -7.30 11.70
CA ALA A 173 -10.23 -6.86 12.91
C ALA A 173 -9.37 -6.00 13.83
N LYS A 174 -8.07 -6.31 13.95
CA LYS A 174 -7.17 -5.66 14.93
C LYS A 174 -6.46 -4.44 14.38
N MET A 175 -6.32 -4.31 13.06
CA MET A 175 -5.62 -3.18 12.45
C MET A 175 -6.19 -1.82 12.87
N PRO A 176 -7.53 -1.60 12.92
CA PRO A 176 -8.10 -0.36 13.44
C PRO A 176 -7.79 -0.11 14.91
N THR A 177 -7.82 -1.16 15.75
CA THR A 177 -7.50 -1.05 17.18
C THR A 177 -6.06 -0.60 17.38
N LEU A 178 -5.10 -1.23 16.68
CA LEU A 178 -3.69 -0.85 16.74
C LEU A 178 -3.45 0.58 16.20
N GLY A 179 -4.11 0.95 15.11
CA GLY A 179 -4.01 2.30 14.54
C GLY A 179 -4.63 3.38 15.44
N ALA A 180 -5.76 3.11 16.07
CA ALA A 180 -6.40 4.07 16.97
C ALA A 180 -5.60 4.23 18.28
N TRP A 181 -5.01 3.15 18.78
CA TRP A 181 -4.18 3.21 19.98
C TRP A 181 -2.85 3.92 19.73
N SER A 182 -2.23 3.77 18.54
CA SER A 182 -1.03 4.55 18.19
C SER A 182 -1.32 6.06 18.12
N PHE A 183 -2.47 6.46 17.59
CA PHE A 183 -2.95 7.84 17.62
C PHE A 183 -3.10 8.37 19.06
N ARG A 184 -3.79 7.61 19.92
CA ARG A 184 -4.06 8.06 21.29
C ARG A 184 -2.82 8.09 22.16
N HIS A 185 -1.89 7.16 21.94
CA HIS A 185 -0.59 7.15 22.60
C HIS A 185 0.17 8.45 22.32
N ALA A 186 0.27 8.85 21.05
CA ALA A 186 0.92 10.10 20.64
C ALA A 186 0.26 11.37 21.24
N GLN A 187 -1.02 11.27 21.64
CA GLN A 187 -1.77 12.35 22.28
C GLN A 187 -1.79 12.26 23.82
N GLY A 188 -1.19 11.23 24.42
CA GLY A 188 -1.28 10.98 25.86
C GLY A 188 -2.70 10.64 26.36
N LYS A 189 -3.58 10.16 25.46
CA LYS A 189 -4.96 9.81 25.78
C LYS A 189 -5.08 8.33 26.18
N PRO A 190 -6.01 7.97 27.10
CA PRO A 190 -6.26 6.56 27.45
C PRO A 190 -6.83 5.80 26.26
N PHE A 191 -6.47 4.54 26.07
CA PHE A 191 -7.01 3.72 24.99
C PHE A 191 -8.52 3.47 25.16
N VAL A 192 -9.23 3.50 24.04
CA VAL A 192 -10.66 3.17 23.95
C VAL A 192 -10.77 1.80 23.28
N TYR A 193 -11.57 0.91 23.87
CA TYR A 193 -11.79 -0.43 23.32
C TYR A 193 -12.82 -0.42 22.19
N PRO A 194 -12.79 -1.44 21.31
CA PRO A 194 -13.80 -1.62 20.28
C PRO A 194 -15.23 -1.73 20.86
N ASP A 195 -16.20 -1.24 20.09
CA ASP A 195 -17.63 -1.32 20.38
C ASP A 195 -18.33 -2.16 19.29
N ASN A 196 -18.96 -3.26 19.70
CA ASN A 196 -19.60 -4.21 18.81
C ASN A 196 -20.93 -3.70 18.22
N GLU A 197 -21.51 -2.62 18.75
CA GLU A 197 -22.71 -1.98 18.20
C GLU A 197 -22.40 -1.09 16.98
N LEU A 198 -21.13 -0.72 16.78
CA LEU A 198 -20.71 0.18 15.71
C LEU A 198 -20.23 -0.56 14.46
N SER A 199 -20.43 0.07 13.30
CA SER A 199 -19.83 -0.40 12.04
C SER A 199 -18.30 -0.30 12.09
N TYR A 200 -17.58 -0.94 11.16
CA TYR A 200 -16.12 -0.97 11.16
C TYR A 200 -15.47 0.42 11.25
N THR A 201 -15.93 1.37 10.45
CA THR A 201 -15.41 2.75 10.44
C THR A 201 -15.94 3.59 11.58
N ALA A 202 -17.21 3.43 11.98
CA ALA A 202 -17.75 4.11 13.16
C ALA A 202 -17.03 3.67 14.45
N ASN A 203 -16.72 2.38 14.57
CA ASN A 203 -15.94 1.82 15.66
C ASN A 203 -14.53 2.41 15.69
N PHE A 204 -13.86 2.53 14.54
CA PHE A 204 -12.55 3.17 14.47
C PHE A 204 -12.61 4.65 14.90
N LEU A 205 -13.59 5.42 14.41
CA LEU A 205 -13.79 6.81 14.83
C LEU A 205 -14.06 6.92 16.34
N SER A 206 -14.85 6.00 16.91
CA SER A 206 -15.07 5.91 18.35
C SER A 206 -13.77 5.68 19.10
N MET A 207 -12.96 4.71 18.67
CA MET A 207 -11.68 4.41 19.30
C MET A 207 -10.69 5.58 19.24
N LEU A 208 -10.80 6.47 18.25
CA LEU A 208 -9.97 7.68 18.14
C LEU A 208 -10.48 8.81 19.03
N PHE A 209 -11.78 9.12 18.94
CA PHE A 209 -12.32 10.41 19.36
C PHE A 209 -13.25 10.36 20.58
N LYS A 210 -13.75 9.17 20.97
CA LYS A 210 -14.54 9.04 22.21
C LYS A 210 -13.71 9.52 23.41
N MET A 211 -14.32 10.38 24.21
CA MET A 211 -13.70 10.95 25.41
C MET A 211 -14.41 10.43 26.65
N SER A 212 -15.55 11.02 27.00
CA SER A 212 -16.29 10.70 28.23
C SER A 212 -17.75 10.34 27.99
N GLU A 213 -18.19 10.44 26.74
CA GLU A 213 -19.54 10.14 26.31
C GLU A 213 -19.83 8.65 26.51
N GLN A 214 -21.05 8.33 26.95
CA GLN A 214 -21.47 6.93 27.12
C GLN A 214 -21.55 6.22 25.77
N LYS A 215 -22.17 6.87 24.78
CA LYS A 215 -22.28 6.41 23.40
C LYS A 215 -21.55 7.39 22.48
N PHE A 216 -20.78 6.84 21.55
CA PHE A 216 -20.15 7.63 20.49
C PHE A 216 -21.13 7.73 19.33
N ASP A 217 -21.40 8.94 18.88
CA ASP A 217 -22.33 9.22 17.79
C ASP A 217 -21.59 10.04 16.73
N ALA A 218 -21.20 9.38 15.64
CA ALA A 218 -20.49 10.03 14.53
C ALA A 218 -21.48 10.36 13.41
N ASP A 219 -21.31 11.53 12.81
CA ASP A 219 -22.06 11.92 11.61
C ASP A 219 -21.85 10.86 10.51
N GLU A 220 -22.96 10.36 9.95
CA GLU A 220 -22.94 9.29 8.96
C GLU A 220 -22.10 9.65 7.72
N ARG A 221 -22.01 10.94 7.37
CA ARG A 221 -21.18 11.42 6.25
C ARG A 221 -19.70 11.20 6.55
N LEU A 222 -19.26 11.41 7.79
CA LEU A 222 -17.88 11.14 8.20
C LEU A 222 -17.59 9.63 8.21
N VAL A 223 -18.54 8.83 8.72
CA VAL A 223 -18.44 7.36 8.71
C VAL A 223 -18.31 6.85 7.27
N LYS A 224 -19.13 7.36 6.35
CA LYS A 224 -19.12 6.98 4.93
C LYS A 224 -17.88 7.48 4.20
N ALA A 225 -17.42 8.70 4.44
CA ALA A 225 -16.20 9.22 3.83
C ALA A 225 -14.98 8.39 4.21
N LEU A 226 -14.85 7.99 5.48
CA LEU A 226 -13.78 7.11 5.93
C LEU A 226 -13.88 5.70 5.31
N ASP A 227 -15.10 5.17 5.18
CA ASP A 227 -15.34 3.87 4.55
C ASP A 227 -14.91 3.87 3.07
N VAL A 228 -15.27 4.92 2.33
CA VAL A 228 -14.81 5.14 0.95
C VAL A 228 -13.29 5.27 0.90
N LEU A 229 -12.68 6.05 1.79
CA LEU A 229 -11.23 6.18 1.87
C LEU A 229 -10.55 4.82 2.04
N PHE A 230 -11.07 3.95 2.92
CA PHE A 230 -10.52 2.61 3.09
C PHE A 230 -10.69 1.74 1.84
N ILE A 231 -11.83 1.80 1.13
CA ILE A 231 -12.05 1.11 -0.15
C ILE A 231 -11.03 1.57 -1.21
N LEU A 232 -10.83 2.88 -1.36
CA LEU A 232 -9.91 3.45 -2.37
C LEU A 232 -8.44 3.08 -2.12
N HIS A 233 -8.11 2.67 -0.90
CA HIS A 233 -6.77 2.24 -0.51
C HIS A 233 -6.66 0.71 -0.33
N ALA A 234 -7.74 -0.05 -0.54
CA ALA A 234 -7.84 -1.47 -0.19
C ALA A 234 -6.78 -2.36 -0.85
N ASP A 235 -6.52 -2.17 -2.13
CA ASP A 235 -5.40 -2.79 -2.83
C ASP A 235 -4.90 -1.88 -3.97
N HIS A 236 -3.69 -2.13 -4.46
CA HIS A 236 -3.17 -1.42 -5.64
C HIS A 236 -2.09 -2.23 -6.35
N GLU A 237 -2.39 -3.51 -6.62
CA GLU A 237 -1.54 -4.42 -7.41
C GLU A 237 -0.11 -4.56 -6.85
N GLN A 238 0.92 -4.75 -7.68
CA GLN A 238 2.30 -5.08 -7.26
C GLN A 238 3.15 -3.84 -6.91
N ASN A 239 2.60 -2.95 -6.08
CA ASN A 239 3.36 -1.82 -5.53
C ASN A 239 4.40 -2.27 -4.48
N ALA A 240 5.26 -1.35 -4.04
CA ALA A 240 6.40 -1.66 -3.17
C ALA A 240 6.04 -2.40 -1.87
N SER A 241 4.94 -2.02 -1.19
CA SER A 241 4.53 -2.69 0.04
C SER A 241 3.91 -4.07 -0.23
N THR A 242 3.09 -4.21 -1.27
CA THR A 242 2.61 -5.53 -1.70
C THR A 242 3.76 -6.46 -2.09
N ASN A 243 4.76 -5.95 -2.81
CA ASN A 243 5.96 -6.71 -3.15
C ASN A 243 6.75 -7.11 -1.90
N ALA A 244 6.86 -6.24 -0.88
CA ALA A 244 7.49 -6.59 0.39
C ALA A 244 6.74 -7.72 1.12
N VAL A 245 5.40 -7.64 1.17
CA VAL A 245 4.54 -8.71 1.73
C VAL A 245 4.76 -10.02 0.98
N ARG A 246 4.77 -10.01 -0.36
CA ARG A 246 5.00 -11.21 -1.16
C ARG A 246 6.42 -11.77 -1.02
N SER A 247 7.42 -10.90 -1.01
CA SER A 247 8.83 -11.31 -0.89
C SER A 247 9.09 -11.99 0.45
N VAL A 248 8.66 -11.37 1.55
CA VAL A 248 8.76 -11.96 2.90
C VAL A 248 7.86 -13.18 3.03
N GLY A 249 6.62 -13.12 2.53
CA GLY A 249 5.69 -14.25 2.50
C GLY A 249 6.22 -15.48 1.75
N SER A 250 7.07 -15.29 0.72
CA SER A 250 7.64 -16.39 -0.06
C SER A 250 8.61 -17.27 0.74
N THR A 251 9.03 -16.80 1.92
CA THR A 251 9.78 -17.59 2.92
C THR A 251 8.88 -18.51 3.76
N GLN A 252 7.57 -18.52 3.49
CA GLN A 252 6.51 -19.24 4.21
C GLN A 252 6.32 -18.76 5.65
N VAL A 253 6.52 -17.47 5.88
CA VAL A 253 6.25 -16.84 7.19
C VAL A 253 4.76 -16.59 7.40
N ASP A 254 4.37 -16.45 8.66
CA ASP A 254 3.02 -16.10 9.09
C ASP A 254 2.55 -14.74 8.51
N PRO A 255 1.23 -14.52 8.38
CA PRO A 255 0.70 -13.30 7.78
C PRO A 255 1.02 -12.03 8.59
N TYR A 256 1.26 -12.11 9.91
CA TYR A 256 1.59 -10.94 10.72
C TYR A 256 2.98 -10.40 10.39
N SER A 257 3.96 -11.30 10.31
CA SER A 257 5.32 -10.96 9.89
C SER A 257 5.35 -10.41 8.45
N ALA A 258 4.59 -11.01 7.53
CA ALA A 258 4.51 -10.54 6.15
C ALA A 258 3.85 -9.15 6.05
N VAL A 259 2.74 -8.92 6.74
CA VAL A 259 2.06 -7.61 6.76
C VAL A 259 2.92 -6.55 7.44
N ALA A 260 3.66 -6.88 8.51
CA ALA A 260 4.60 -5.94 9.14
C ALA A 260 5.66 -5.44 8.15
N ALA A 261 6.15 -6.30 7.24
CA ALA A 261 7.04 -5.87 6.15
C ALA A 261 6.34 -4.92 5.16
N GLY A 262 5.06 -5.17 4.85
CA GLY A 262 4.22 -4.27 4.07
C GLY A 262 4.05 -2.89 4.72
N VAL A 263 3.78 -2.86 6.04
CA VAL A 263 3.69 -1.62 6.83
C VAL A 263 5.02 -0.88 6.80
N GLY A 264 6.15 -1.57 6.98
CA GLY A 264 7.48 -0.96 6.92
C GLY A 264 7.80 -0.37 5.56
N ALA A 265 7.46 -1.07 4.46
CA ALA A 265 7.63 -0.56 3.11
C ALA A 265 6.70 0.63 2.82
N LEU A 266 5.46 0.62 3.34
CA LEU A 266 4.52 1.72 3.22
C LEU A 266 4.95 2.96 4.03
N PHE A 267 5.59 2.76 5.16
CA PHE A 267 6.13 3.87 5.99
C PHE A 267 7.23 4.66 5.26
N GLY A 268 7.90 4.06 4.27
CA GLY A 268 8.91 4.75 3.48
C GLY A 268 8.33 5.99 2.76
N PRO A 269 9.02 7.14 2.77
CA PRO A 269 8.50 8.40 2.23
C PRO A 269 8.28 8.37 0.71
N LEU A 270 8.94 7.45 -0.01
CA LEU A 270 8.75 7.22 -1.44
C LEU A 270 7.54 6.35 -1.78
N HIS A 271 6.80 5.87 -0.77
CA HIS A 271 5.60 5.05 -0.96
C HIS A 271 4.38 5.69 -0.28
N GLY A 272 4.21 5.55 1.04
CA GLY A 272 3.02 6.03 1.76
C GLY A 272 3.12 7.44 2.34
N GLY A 273 4.19 8.18 2.05
CA GLY A 273 4.43 9.54 2.57
C GLY A 273 3.85 10.67 1.73
N ALA A 274 3.21 10.38 0.59
CA ALA A 274 2.72 11.40 -0.33
C ALA A 274 1.65 12.31 0.29
N ASN A 275 0.72 11.73 1.04
CA ASN A 275 -0.44 12.40 1.63
C ASN A 275 0.01 13.43 2.70
N GLU A 276 0.99 13.05 3.53
CA GLU A 276 1.61 13.96 4.49
C GLU A 276 2.33 15.11 3.78
N ALA A 277 3.03 14.81 2.70
CA ALA A 277 3.76 15.81 1.93
C ALA A 277 2.84 16.81 1.21
N VAL A 278 1.63 16.40 0.79
CA VAL A 278 0.57 17.32 0.30
C VAL A 278 0.23 18.33 1.38
N LEU A 279 -0.05 17.90 2.60
CA LEU A 279 -0.46 18.83 3.65
C LEU A 279 0.68 19.77 4.07
N ARG A 280 1.92 19.26 4.13
CA ARG A 280 3.11 20.08 4.38
C ARG A 280 3.31 21.12 3.28
N MET A 281 3.10 20.74 2.01
CA MET A 281 3.14 21.65 0.87
C MET A 281 2.09 22.76 1.00
N LEU A 282 0.83 22.41 1.26
CA LEU A 282 -0.26 23.39 1.41
C LEU A 282 0.00 24.36 2.59
N LYS A 283 0.46 23.85 3.73
CA LYS A 283 0.83 24.68 4.90
C LYS A 283 2.01 25.60 4.60
N ARG A 284 2.98 25.13 3.82
CA ARG A 284 4.15 25.91 3.38
C ARG A 284 3.77 27.04 2.42
N ILE A 285 2.76 26.84 1.58
CA ILE A 285 2.19 27.90 0.72
C ILE A 285 1.46 28.93 1.58
N GLY A 286 0.67 28.47 2.56
CA GLY A 286 0.06 29.30 3.59
C GLY A 286 -1.15 30.12 3.13
N SER A 287 -1.09 30.77 1.96
CA SER A 287 -2.19 31.56 1.38
C SER A 287 -2.17 31.56 -0.15
N LYS A 288 -3.31 31.94 -0.77
CA LYS A 288 -3.47 31.94 -2.24
C LYS A 288 -2.51 32.90 -2.95
N GLU A 289 -2.10 33.97 -2.28
CA GLU A 289 -1.19 34.98 -2.81
C GLU A 289 0.22 34.42 -3.06
N ASN A 290 0.61 33.35 -2.36
CA ASN A 290 1.93 32.72 -2.48
C ASN A 290 1.97 31.60 -3.55
N ILE A 291 0.81 31.26 -4.15
CA ILE A 291 0.74 30.20 -5.16
C ILE A 291 1.60 30.51 -6.40
N PRO A 292 1.60 31.73 -6.98
CA PRO A 292 2.44 32.05 -8.14
C PRO A 292 3.93 31.77 -7.90
N ASP A 293 4.45 32.17 -6.73
CA ASP A 293 5.85 31.94 -6.34
C ASP A 293 6.16 30.44 -6.20
N PHE A 294 5.26 29.70 -5.54
CA PHE A 294 5.36 28.24 -5.42
C PHE A 294 5.40 27.55 -6.78
N ILE A 295 4.50 27.93 -7.70
CA ILE A 295 4.43 27.37 -9.05
C ILE A 295 5.70 27.67 -9.84
N SER A 296 6.27 28.89 -9.72
CA SER A 296 7.58 29.19 -10.30
C SER A 296 8.66 28.26 -9.73
N GLY A 297 8.72 28.10 -8.41
CA GLY A 297 9.67 27.22 -7.76
C GLY A 297 9.58 25.76 -8.21
N VAL A 298 8.37 25.24 -8.46
CA VAL A 298 8.17 23.91 -9.04
C VAL A 298 8.69 23.83 -10.47
N LYS A 299 8.40 24.84 -11.31
CA LYS A 299 8.87 24.87 -12.71
C LYS A 299 10.37 24.94 -12.82
N ASP A 300 11.02 25.65 -11.89
CA ASP A 300 12.47 25.81 -11.78
C ASP A 300 13.17 24.59 -11.16
N GLY A 301 12.41 23.61 -10.64
CA GLY A 301 12.95 22.38 -10.03
C GLY A 301 13.42 22.55 -8.58
N ASN A 302 13.17 23.71 -7.97
CA ASN A 302 13.48 23.98 -6.57
C ASN A 302 12.47 23.32 -5.62
N GLU A 303 11.28 22.99 -6.13
CA GLU A 303 10.16 22.47 -5.36
C GLU A 303 9.44 21.33 -6.09
N ARG A 304 8.57 20.62 -5.36
CA ARG A 304 7.74 19.54 -5.92
C ARG A 304 6.28 19.77 -5.62
N LEU A 305 5.45 19.61 -6.65
CA LEU A 305 4.00 19.62 -6.54
C LEU A 305 3.53 18.24 -6.05
N MET A 306 3.33 18.12 -4.73
CA MET A 306 2.94 16.87 -4.07
C MET A 306 1.45 16.58 -4.31
N GLY A 307 1.09 15.31 -4.47
CA GLY A 307 -0.29 14.88 -4.77
C GLY A 307 -0.67 14.99 -6.26
N PHE A 308 0.30 15.27 -7.14
CA PHE A 308 0.09 15.35 -8.58
C PHE A 308 0.97 14.36 -9.35
N GLY A 309 0.41 13.81 -10.42
CA GLY A 309 1.01 12.75 -11.21
C GLY A 309 0.90 11.37 -10.54
N HIS A 310 1.18 10.33 -11.31
CA HIS A 310 1.11 8.96 -10.83
C HIS A 310 2.09 8.05 -11.59
N ARG A 311 2.69 7.08 -10.91
CA ARG A 311 3.65 6.14 -11.56
C ARG A 311 2.95 5.29 -12.61
N VAL A 312 1.75 4.80 -12.25
CA VAL A 312 0.89 3.95 -13.09
C VAL A 312 -0.03 4.78 -14.00
N TYR A 313 -0.99 5.52 -13.44
CA TYR A 313 -1.92 6.35 -14.22
C TYR A 313 -1.24 7.48 -15.00
N LYS A 314 -1.50 7.54 -16.31
CA LYS A 314 -0.94 8.58 -17.21
C LYS A 314 -1.87 9.73 -17.47
N ASN A 315 -3.19 9.53 -17.45
CA ASN A 315 -4.13 10.55 -17.92
C ASN A 315 -5.04 11.10 -16.80
N TYR A 316 -5.47 10.26 -15.85
CA TYR A 316 -6.15 10.68 -14.63
C TYR A 316 -6.17 9.51 -13.63
N ASP A 317 -6.33 9.80 -12.34
CA ASP A 317 -6.56 8.78 -11.31
C ASP A 317 -8.09 8.59 -11.11
N PRO A 318 -8.66 7.41 -11.39
CA PRO A 318 -10.10 7.17 -11.25
C PRO A 318 -10.62 7.41 -9.82
N ARG A 319 -9.75 7.24 -8.82
CA ARG A 319 -10.07 7.43 -7.41
C ARG A 319 -10.23 8.91 -7.04
N ALA A 320 -9.51 9.80 -7.73
CA ALA A 320 -9.51 11.24 -7.46
C ALA A 320 -10.90 11.89 -7.64
N LYS A 321 -11.70 11.38 -8.59
CA LYS A 321 -13.06 11.86 -8.81
C LYS A 321 -14.01 11.49 -7.66
N ILE A 322 -13.89 10.27 -7.15
CA ILE A 322 -14.75 9.74 -6.08
C ILE A 322 -14.45 10.48 -4.78
N ILE A 323 -13.16 10.63 -4.46
CA ILE A 323 -12.72 11.26 -3.23
C ILE A 323 -13.03 12.76 -3.19
N LYS A 324 -13.08 13.44 -4.34
CA LYS A 324 -13.50 14.86 -4.42
C LYS A 324 -14.91 15.07 -3.88
N LYS A 325 -15.87 14.22 -4.29
CA LYS A 325 -17.24 14.23 -3.75
C LYS A 325 -17.26 13.96 -2.25
N SER A 326 -16.48 12.97 -1.79
CA SER A 326 -16.39 12.67 -0.35
C SER A 326 -15.81 13.84 0.44
N ALA A 327 -14.87 14.60 -0.13
CA ALA A 327 -14.30 15.78 0.51
C ALA A 327 -15.36 16.89 0.70
N GLU A 328 -16.18 17.15 -0.32
CA GLU A 328 -17.30 18.11 -0.22
C GLU A 328 -18.25 17.75 0.92
N GLU A 329 -18.69 16.49 0.99
CA GLU A 329 -19.57 15.98 2.06
C GLU A 329 -18.95 16.12 3.47
N VAL A 330 -17.64 15.93 3.60
CA VAL A 330 -16.92 16.11 4.86
C VAL A 330 -16.87 17.59 5.26
N PHE A 331 -16.58 18.49 4.32
CA PHE A 331 -16.50 19.93 4.61
C PHE A 331 -17.86 20.54 4.99
N GLU A 332 -18.97 19.97 4.52
CA GLU A 332 -20.30 20.36 4.99
C GLU A 332 -20.50 20.07 6.49
N VAL A 333 -19.82 19.06 7.04
CA VAL A 333 -19.87 18.68 8.46
C VAL A 333 -18.86 19.48 9.28
N THR A 334 -17.61 19.52 8.82
CA THR A 334 -16.47 20.04 9.59
C THR A 334 -16.26 21.53 9.43
N GLY A 335 -16.84 22.14 8.39
CA GLY A 335 -16.50 23.47 7.91
C GLY A 335 -15.29 23.45 6.96
N THR A 336 -15.12 24.55 6.21
CA THR A 336 -14.01 24.74 5.28
C THR A 336 -12.78 25.32 5.98
N ASN A 337 -11.59 24.95 5.50
CA ASN A 337 -10.30 25.46 5.97
C ASN A 337 -9.60 26.25 4.84
N PRO A 338 -8.88 27.35 5.11
CA PRO A 338 -7.97 28.00 4.16
C PRO A 338 -7.09 27.09 3.30
N LEU A 339 -6.69 25.90 3.79
CA LEU A 339 -5.92 24.93 3.00
C LEU A 339 -6.70 24.36 1.80
N LEU A 340 -8.03 24.25 1.91
CA LEU A 340 -8.88 23.81 0.80
C LEU A 340 -8.89 24.82 -0.35
N ASP A 341 -8.98 26.10 -0.03
CA ASP A 341 -8.92 27.19 -1.01
C ASP A 341 -7.61 27.15 -1.80
N ILE A 342 -6.47 26.92 -1.12
CA ILE A 342 -5.16 26.77 -1.75
C ILE A 342 -5.15 25.53 -2.65
N ALA A 343 -5.68 24.41 -2.16
CA ALA A 343 -5.71 23.17 -2.90
C ALA A 343 -6.56 23.27 -4.18
N LEU A 344 -7.75 23.88 -4.12
CA LEU A 344 -8.61 24.06 -5.28
C LEU A 344 -7.97 24.98 -6.34
N GLU A 345 -7.27 26.04 -5.91
CA GLU A 345 -6.56 26.92 -6.84
C GLU A 345 -5.34 26.22 -7.46
N LEU A 346 -4.59 25.42 -6.69
CA LEU A 346 -3.50 24.59 -7.23
C LEU A 346 -4.00 23.55 -8.22
N GLU A 347 -5.12 22.88 -7.92
CA GLU A 347 -5.77 21.95 -8.85
C GLU A 347 -6.07 22.65 -10.16
N LYS A 348 -6.74 23.80 -10.10
CA LYS A 348 -7.10 24.58 -11.29
C LYS A 348 -5.87 24.95 -12.12
N ILE A 349 -4.84 25.50 -11.48
CA ILE A 349 -3.59 25.87 -12.16
C ILE A 349 -2.91 24.65 -12.80
N ALA A 350 -2.83 23.52 -12.08
CA ALA A 350 -2.21 22.31 -12.61
C ALA A 350 -2.95 21.73 -13.84
N LEU A 351 -4.27 21.93 -13.91
CA LEU A 351 -5.10 21.49 -15.04
C LEU A 351 -5.05 22.44 -16.24
N GLU A 352 -4.77 23.73 -16.02
CA GLU A 352 -4.79 24.78 -17.06
C GLU A 352 -3.40 25.15 -17.60
N ASP A 353 -2.35 25.04 -16.77
CA ASP A 353 -1.00 25.49 -17.14
C ASP A 353 -0.26 24.45 -18.00
N GLU A 354 0.26 24.91 -19.14
CA GLU A 354 0.90 24.09 -20.17
C GLU A 354 2.06 23.23 -19.61
N TYR A 355 2.80 23.73 -18.60
CA TYR A 355 3.90 23.00 -18.01
C TYR A 355 3.46 21.69 -17.36
N PHE A 356 2.34 21.73 -16.61
CA PHE A 356 1.81 20.59 -15.84
C PHE A 356 1.04 19.65 -16.76
N VAL A 357 0.22 20.19 -17.68
CA VAL A 357 -0.53 19.40 -18.68
C VAL A 357 0.41 18.57 -19.56
N LYS A 358 1.48 19.17 -20.10
CA LYS A 358 2.45 18.45 -20.93
C LYS A 358 3.18 17.34 -20.17
N ARG A 359 3.32 17.48 -18.85
CA ARG A 359 3.94 16.48 -17.95
C ARG A 359 2.93 15.51 -17.34
N LYS A 360 1.65 15.64 -17.67
CA LYS A 360 0.56 14.80 -17.16
C LYS A 360 0.47 14.80 -15.63
N LEU A 361 0.67 15.96 -15.03
CA LEU A 361 0.64 16.15 -13.57
C LEU A 361 -0.79 16.49 -13.12
N TYR A 362 -1.63 15.45 -13.01
CA TYR A 362 -3.02 15.56 -12.54
C TYR A 362 -3.13 15.21 -11.04
N PRO A 363 -4.11 15.75 -10.30
CA PRO A 363 -4.35 15.35 -8.92
C PRO A 363 -4.57 13.83 -8.81
N ASN A 364 -3.94 13.22 -7.80
CA ASN A 364 -4.14 11.81 -7.47
C ASN A 364 -4.96 11.66 -6.17
N VAL A 365 -5.23 10.42 -5.75
CA VAL A 365 -5.99 10.14 -4.52
C VAL A 365 -5.38 10.76 -3.26
N ASP A 366 -4.05 10.93 -3.21
CA ASP A 366 -3.35 11.46 -2.03
C ASP A 366 -3.63 12.95 -1.82
N PHE A 367 -3.93 13.68 -2.90
CA PHE A 367 -4.23 15.11 -2.86
C PHE A 367 -5.46 15.42 -2.01
N TYR A 368 -6.59 14.78 -2.31
CA TYR A 368 -7.84 14.99 -1.57
C TYR A 368 -7.90 14.22 -0.26
N SER A 369 -7.28 13.04 -0.17
CA SER A 369 -7.28 12.28 1.10
C SER A 369 -6.60 13.07 2.22
N GLY A 370 -5.49 13.77 1.94
CA GLY A 370 -4.82 14.62 2.93
C GLY A 370 -5.71 15.75 3.45
N LEU A 371 -6.54 16.34 2.60
CA LEU A 371 -7.50 17.38 2.98
C LEU A 371 -8.64 16.82 3.84
N ILE A 372 -9.18 15.66 3.45
CA ILE A 372 -10.20 14.97 4.24
C ILE A 372 -9.64 14.63 5.61
N TYR A 373 -8.45 14.04 5.69
CA TYR A 373 -7.86 13.68 6.97
C TYR A 373 -7.58 14.89 7.87
N GLU A 374 -7.20 16.02 7.29
CA GLU A 374 -7.07 17.28 8.04
C GLU A 374 -8.42 17.77 8.58
N ALA A 375 -9.49 17.69 7.79
CA ALA A 375 -10.84 18.04 8.22
C ALA A 375 -11.32 17.15 9.39
N PHE A 376 -10.93 15.87 9.41
CA PHE A 376 -11.13 14.95 10.54
C PHE A 376 -10.22 15.26 11.74
N GLN A 377 -9.34 16.25 11.65
CA GLN A 377 -8.34 16.63 12.65
C GLN A 377 -7.30 15.53 12.92
N PHE A 378 -7.00 14.69 11.93
CA PHE A 378 -5.87 13.78 12.03
C PHE A 378 -4.56 14.56 11.91
N PRO A 379 -3.57 14.28 12.78
CA PRO A 379 -2.22 14.77 12.60
C PRO A 379 -1.58 14.08 11.38
N PRO A 380 -0.68 14.74 10.64
CA PRO A 380 -0.13 14.18 9.40
C PRO A 380 0.52 12.80 9.57
N GLU A 381 1.12 12.54 10.73
CA GLU A 381 1.77 11.29 11.09
C GLU A 381 0.81 10.08 11.12
N MET A 382 -0.51 10.33 11.14
CA MET A 382 -1.56 9.31 11.07
C MET A 382 -2.01 8.95 9.65
N PHE A 383 -1.68 9.76 8.64
CA PHE A 383 -2.25 9.56 7.30
C PHE A 383 -1.84 8.21 6.71
N THR A 384 -0.56 7.83 6.89
CA THR A 384 -0.07 6.53 6.44
C THR A 384 -0.60 5.37 7.28
N VAL A 385 -1.02 5.61 8.54
CA VAL A 385 -1.71 4.59 9.36
C VAL A 385 -3.10 4.31 8.81
N LEU A 386 -3.84 5.35 8.43
CA LEU A 386 -5.16 5.21 7.77
C LEU A 386 -5.03 4.46 6.45
N PHE A 387 -3.98 4.76 5.69
CA PHE A 387 -3.62 4.00 4.49
C PHE A 387 -3.34 2.52 4.84
N ALA A 388 -2.49 2.24 5.83
CA ALA A 388 -2.18 0.86 6.22
C ALA A 388 -3.43 0.06 6.65
N ILE A 389 -4.37 0.68 7.38
CA ILE A 389 -5.66 0.06 7.74
C ILE A 389 -6.43 -0.31 6.47
N GLY A 390 -6.63 0.65 5.56
CA GLY A 390 -7.29 0.42 4.28
C GLY A 390 -6.62 -0.69 3.48
N ARG A 391 -5.28 -0.67 3.36
CA ARG A 391 -4.48 -1.58 2.53
C ARG A 391 -4.37 -3.02 3.03
N THR A 392 -4.74 -3.27 4.29
CA THR A 392 -4.55 -4.56 4.95
C THR A 392 -5.24 -5.74 4.21
N PRO A 393 -6.50 -5.65 3.76
CA PRO A 393 -7.13 -6.73 2.99
C PRO A 393 -6.40 -7.03 1.67
N GLY A 394 -5.89 -6.02 0.98
CA GLY A 394 -5.08 -6.20 -0.24
C GLY A 394 -3.79 -6.98 0.04
N TRP A 395 -3.05 -6.60 1.08
CA TRP A 395 -1.85 -7.35 1.48
C TRP A 395 -2.16 -8.81 1.82
N LEU A 396 -3.25 -9.06 2.55
CA LEU A 396 -3.66 -10.41 2.94
C LEU A 396 -4.13 -11.24 1.73
N ALA A 397 -4.87 -10.65 0.79
CA ALA A 397 -5.26 -11.31 -0.46
C ALA A 397 -4.04 -11.69 -1.32
N GLN A 398 -3.07 -10.78 -1.42
CA GLN A 398 -1.83 -10.99 -2.17
C GLN A 398 -0.93 -12.05 -1.50
N TRP A 399 -0.87 -12.07 -0.16
CA TRP A 399 -0.19 -13.13 0.59
C TRP A 399 -0.90 -14.48 0.46
N LEU A 400 -2.22 -14.51 0.52
CA LEU A 400 -3.00 -15.75 0.39
C LEU A 400 -2.83 -16.36 -1.01
N GLU A 401 -2.93 -15.53 -2.05
CA GLU A 401 -2.69 -15.95 -3.44
C GLU A 401 -1.27 -16.51 -3.63
N LEU A 402 -0.26 -15.85 -3.04
CA LEU A 402 1.12 -16.34 -3.04
C LEU A 402 1.28 -17.71 -2.37
N VAL A 403 0.68 -17.91 -1.20
CA VAL A 403 0.79 -19.17 -0.43
C VAL A 403 0.12 -20.33 -1.17
N GLN A 404 -0.91 -20.04 -1.97
CA GLN A 404 -1.66 -21.04 -2.75
C GLN A 404 -1.11 -21.25 -4.17
N ASP A 405 -0.19 -20.40 -4.63
CA ASP A 405 0.39 -20.47 -5.96
C ASP A 405 1.40 -21.63 -6.08
N LYS A 406 1.12 -22.54 -7.03
CA LYS A 406 1.96 -23.70 -7.31
C LYS A 406 3.23 -23.36 -8.10
N GLU A 407 3.25 -22.23 -8.81
CA GLU A 407 4.43 -21.75 -9.53
C GLU A 407 5.42 -21.06 -8.57
N GLN A 408 4.95 -20.64 -7.39
CA GLN A 408 5.73 -19.79 -6.51
C GLN A 408 6.92 -20.51 -5.87
N LYS A 409 8.02 -19.75 -5.75
CA LYS A 409 9.26 -20.14 -5.05
C LYS A 409 9.69 -19.02 -4.10
N ILE A 410 10.65 -19.31 -3.23
CA ILE A 410 11.29 -18.28 -2.41
C ILE A 410 11.88 -17.17 -3.30
N ALA A 411 11.56 -15.91 -2.98
CA ALA A 411 12.12 -14.74 -3.65
C ALA A 411 13.61 -14.63 -3.34
N ARG A 412 14.47 -14.87 -4.35
CA ARG A 412 15.92 -14.89 -4.20
C ARG A 412 16.62 -14.31 -5.44
N PRO A 413 16.59 -12.96 -5.63
CA PRO A 413 17.15 -12.32 -6.80
C PRO A 413 18.68 -12.46 -6.87
N LYS A 414 19.23 -12.33 -8.09
CA LYS A 414 20.68 -12.23 -8.33
C LYS A 414 21.16 -10.79 -8.13
N GLN A 415 22.48 -10.61 -8.04
CA GLN A 415 23.13 -9.29 -8.07
C GLN A 415 24.29 -9.30 -9.09
N ILE A 416 24.67 -8.12 -9.57
CA ILE A 416 25.93 -7.90 -10.28
C ILE A 416 26.97 -7.48 -9.23
N TYR A 417 27.98 -8.31 -9.00
CA TYR A 417 29.05 -7.98 -8.06
C TYR A 417 30.05 -7.02 -8.71
N THR A 418 30.21 -5.83 -8.13
CA THR A 418 31.12 -4.78 -8.61
C THR A 418 32.22 -4.42 -7.60
N GLY A 419 32.39 -5.23 -6.55
CA GLY A 419 33.44 -5.03 -5.57
C GLY A 419 34.79 -5.56 -6.05
N ASP A 420 35.85 -5.21 -5.33
CA ASP A 420 37.18 -5.75 -5.58
C ASP A 420 37.18 -7.28 -5.42
N ARG A 421 38.05 -7.94 -6.17
CA ARG A 421 38.20 -9.39 -6.20
C ARG A 421 39.63 -9.77 -5.89
N THR A 422 39.78 -11.01 -5.37
CA THR A 422 41.09 -11.64 -5.13
C THR A 422 42.02 -10.76 -4.31
N LEU A 423 41.46 -10.01 -3.35
CA LEU A 423 42.24 -9.21 -2.41
C LEU A 423 42.94 -10.15 -1.43
N ASP A 424 44.21 -9.86 -1.14
CA ASP A 424 44.93 -10.52 -0.06
C ASP A 424 44.47 -9.95 1.29
N PHE A 425 44.01 -10.83 2.17
CA PHE A 425 43.62 -10.44 3.51
C PHE A 425 44.87 -10.22 4.38
N VAL A 426 45.05 -8.99 4.88
CA VAL A 426 46.11 -8.67 5.84
C VAL A 426 45.51 -8.55 7.25
N PRO A 427 45.93 -9.39 8.23
CA PRO A 427 45.47 -9.30 9.60
C PRO A 427 45.64 -7.90 10.21
N ALA A 428 44.77 -7.52 11.14
CA ALA A 428 44.81 -6.21 11.78
C ALA A 428 46.17 -5.92 12.45
N ALA A 429 46.76 -6.92 13.11
CA ALA A 429 48.07 -6.80 13.76
C ALA A 429 49.19 -6.40 12.78
N GLU A 430 49.13 -6.84 11.52
CA GLU A 430 50.11 -6.51 10.49
C GLU A 430 49.80 -5.15 9.84
N ARG A 431 48.53 -4.83 9.61
CA ARG A 431 48.12 -3.53 9.06
C ARG A 431 48.38 -2.36 10.01
N TRP A 432 48.24 -2.57 11.31
CA TRP A 432 48.38 -1.52 12.33
C TRP A 432 49.81 -1.33 12.80
N ALA A 433 50.71 -2.29 12.59
CA ALA A 433 52.12 -2.18 12.98
C ALA A 433 52.94 -1.21 12.09
N GLN A 434 52.37 -0.72 10.98
CA GLN A 434 53.04 0.14 10.01
C GLN A 434 52.60 1.62 10.09
N GLY A 435 51.78 2.00 11.09
CA GLY A 435 51.41 3.37 11.41
C GLY A 435 51.78 3.71 12.84
#